data_AF-A0AAU8LWR9-F1
#
_entry.id   AF-A0AAU8LWR9-F1
#
_cell.length_a   1.000
_cell.length_b   1.000
_cell.length_c   1.000
_cell.angle_alpha   90.00
_cell.angle_beta   90.00
_cell.angle_gamma   90.00
#
_symmetry.space_group_name_H-M   'P 1'
#
loop_
_entity.id
_entity.type
_entity.pdbx_description
1 polymer ?
#
loop_
_entity_poly.entity_id
_entity_poly.type
_entity_poly.pdbx_seq_one_letter_code
_entity_poly.pdbx_strand_id
1 'polypeptide(L)'
;MKKKNTYRLIKGSRQRDFIGSMSSLWLADDHLLLVRNSGWKESYRKFYFADIQGLIIAKTKQRRNQTILLLLFTLFFLGLAALSGEIGRMILGSMAVLLLLVLSVNWFKGATCRAQIITAVQSTSLPCNRFPVAKRLKETLTTSITKVQGSFDAAHSEKLITTLQKISEEKKATASSSRKGDSQEQQFTLFFDKRAHILTYTLFLVLAGISAVSLGGREQLLYTTESILFGLTLITIIVALYRQSRSKITGILSSLTWIASIILVIGIVLNFGLIAAAMQQTNDIPAMLNNEYKLWMMLGQVQPEDSLYLRVLLTSRVVCFTLLGILGLLFTRKANNTKADA
;
A
#
# COMPACT_ATOMS: atom_id res chain seq x y z
N MET A 1 -27.63 -39.41 10.69
CA MET A 1 -27.74 -38.51 9.51
C MET A 1 -26.68 -37.41 9.63
N LYS A 2 -25.72 -37.32 8.70
CA LYS A 2 -24.73 -36.22 8.67
C LYS A 2 -25.45 -34.93 8.26
N LYS A 3 -25.67 -34.00 9.19
CA LYS A 3 -26.19 -32.66 8.88
C LYS A 3 -25.25 -31.99 7.87
N LYS A 4 -25.78 -31.57 6.72
CA LYS A 4 -25.04 -30.73 5.76
C LYS A 4 -24.79 -29.38 6.43
N ASN A 5 -23.56 -29.13 6.87
CA ASN A 5 -23.17 -27.82 7.40
C ASN A 5 -23.33 -26.79 6.28
N THR A 6 -24.33 -25.91 6.42
CA THR A 6 -24.61 -24.86 5.45
C THR A 6 -23.70 -23.68 5.74
N TYR A 7 -22.71 -23.45 4.89
CA TYR A 7 -21.77 -22.34 5.04
C TYR A 7 -22.39 -21.03 4.55
N ARG A 8 -22.44 -20.03 5.42
CA ARG A 8 -22.94 -18.68 5.09
C ARG A 8 -21.82 -17.65 5.11
N LEU A 9 -21.58 -16.99 3.97
CA LEU A 9 -20.58 -15.91 3.90
C LEU A 9 -20.98 -14.74 4.81
N ILE A 10 -20.04 -14.27 5.62
CA ILE A 10 -20.23 -13.07 6.44
C ILE A 10 -20.09 -11.83 5.56
N LYS A 11 -21.16 -11.05 5.41
CA LYS A 11 -21.16 -9.85 4.56
C LYS A 11 -20.07 -8.87 5.01
N GLY A 12 -19.27 -8.40 4.05
CA GLY A 12 -18.17 -7.47 4.30
C GLY A 12 -16.88 -8.09 4.86
N SER A 13 -16.87 -9.39 5.18
CA SER A 13 -15.66 -10.12 5.57
C SER A 13 -14.80 -10.55 4.39
N ARG A 14 -15.33 -10.43 3.16
CA ARG A 14 -14.59 -10.73 1.94
C ARG A 14 -13.65 -9.57 1.63
N GLN A 15 -12.36 -9.83 1.71
CA GLN A 15 -11.31 -8.92 1.28
C GLN A 15 -10.68 -9.46 0.02
N ARG A 16 -10.64 -8.61 -0.99
CA ARG A 16 -9.90 -8.85 -2.23
C ARG A 16 -8.75 -7.87 -2.26
N ASP A 17 -7.55 -8.38 -2.44
CA ASP A 17 -6.43 -7.55 -2.81
C ASP A 17 -6.34 -7.44 -4.33
N PHE A 18 -5.66 -6.39 -4.79
CA PHE A 18 -5.56 -6.04 -6.21
C PHE A 18 -4.88 -7.11 -7.09
N ILE A 19 -4.21 -8.11 -6.49
CA ILE A 19 -3.40 -9.13 -7.19
C ILE A 19 -3.99 -10.55 -6.99
N GLY A 20 -5.28 -10.64 -6.71
CA GLY A 20 -6.01 -11.92 -6.70
C GLY A 20 -5.93 -12.71 -5.40
N SER A 21 -5.21 -12.24 -4.37
CA SER A 21 -5.41 -12.80 -3.03
C SER A 21 -6.77 -12.41 -2.49
N MET A 22 -7.48 -13.40 -1.95
CA MET A 22 -8.80 -13.22 -1.36
C MET A 22 -8.82 -13.83 0.02
N SER A 23 -9.49 -13.20 0.95
CA SER A 23 -9.81 -13.80 2.23
C SER A 23 -11.28 -13.58 2.55
N SER A 24 -11.92 -14.57 3.16
CA SER A 24 -13.34 -14.52 3.49
C SER A 24 -13.64 -15.33 4.74
N LEU A 25 -14.66 -14.91 5.47
CA LEU A 25 -15.18 -15.63 6.61
C LEU A 25 -16.53 -16.24 6.28
N TRP A 26 -16.68 -17.51 6.59
CA TRP A 26 -17.90 -18.28 6.42
C TRP A 26 -18.33 -18.82 7.77
N LEU A 27 -19.59 -18.63 8.09
CA LEU A 27 -20.20 -19.12 9.32
C LEU A 27 -20.82 -20.49 9.05
N ALA A 28 -20.51 -21.47 9.89
CA ALA A 28 -21.21 -22.75 9.98
C ALA A 28 -21.96 -22.81 11.33
N ASP A 29 -22.67 -23.92 11.57
CA ASP A 29 -23.48 -24.10 12.78
C ASP A 29 -22.64 -24.22 14.06
N ASP A 30 -21.42 -24.74 13.96
CA ASP A 30 -20.51 -25.09 15.06
C ASP A 30 -19.14 -24.39 15.00
N HIS A 31 -18.79 -23.78 13.85
CA HIS A 31 -17.49 -23.14 13.67
C HIS A 31 -17.54 -21.94 12.72
N LEU A 32 -16.51 -21.11 12.84
CA LEU A 32 -16.13 -20.09 11.87
C LEU A 32 -15.06 -20.66 10.94
N LEU A 33 -15.26 -20.57 9.63
CA LEU A 33 -14.30 -20.95 8.61
C LEU A 33 -13.65 -19.71 7.99
N LEU A 34 -12.33 -19.62 8.11
CA LEU A 34 -11.49 -18.66 7.41
C LEU A 34 -10.94 -19.31 6.16
N VAL A 35 -11.31 -18.75 5.01
CA VAL A 35 -10.78 -19.14 3.70
C VAL A 35 -9.82 -18.05 3.26
N ARG A 36 -8.57 -18.41 2.96
CA ARG A 36 -7.58 -17.51 2.35
C ARG A 36 -7.06 -18.13 1.07
N ASN A 37 -7.13 -17.37 0.00
CA ASN A 37 -6.58 -17.68 -1.30
C ASN A 37 -5.39 -16.73 -1.56
N SER A 38 -4.20 -17.28 -1.79
CA SER A 38 -2.99 -16.53 -2.13
C SER A 38 -2.73 -16.46 -3.65
N GLY A 39 -3.75 -16.72 -4.46
CA GLY A 39 -3.69 -16.80 -5.92
C GLY A 39 -3.42 -18.22 -6.43
N TRP A 40 -2.54 -18.97 -5.75
CA TRP A 40 -2.16 -20.34 -6.16
C TRP A 40 -2.49 -21.40 -5.11
N LYS A 41 -2.62 -20.99 -3.85
CA LYS A 41 -2.92 -21.88 -2.74
C LYS A 41 -4.13 -21.36 -2.00
N GLU A 42 -5.08 -22.23 -1.78
CA GLU A 42 -6.20 -21.97 -0.89
C GLU A 42 -5.95 -22.68 0.44
N SER A 43 -6.03 -21.92 1.52
CA SER A 43 -5.92 -22.43 2.88
C SER A 43 -7.24 -22.24 3.61
N TYR A 44 -7.66 -23.29 4.29
CA TYR A 44 -8.89 -23.36 5.04
C TYR A 44 -8.55 -23.53 6.51
N ARG A 45 -9.16 -22.71 7.36
CA ARG A 45 -8.95 -22.82 8.80
C ARG A 45 -10.26 -22.68 9.55
N LYS A 46 -10.55 -23.69 10.37
CA LYS A 46 -11.76 -23.75 11.19
C LYS A 46 -11.45 -23.26 12.60
N PHE A 47 -12.41 -22.55 13.19
CA PHE A 47 -12.41 -22.11 14.58
C PHE A 47 -13.72 -22.57 15.20
N TYR A 48 -13.70 -23.64 15.97
CA TYR A 48 -14.90 -24.15 16.64
C TYR A 48 -15.35 -23.16 17.72
N PHE A 49 -16.66 -22.94 17.83
CA PHE A 49 -17.19 -21.98 18.79
C PHE A 49 -16.87 -22.35 20.24
N ALA A 50 -16.71 -23.64 20.54
CA ALA A 50 -16.27 -24.13 21.84
C ALA A 50 -14.82 -23.72 22.20
N ASP A 51 -13.96 -23.52 21.20
CA ASP A 51 -12.52 -23.27 21.40
C ASP A 51 -12.15 -21.78 21.35
N ILE A 52 -13.10 -20.91 20.99
CA ILE A 52 -12.87 -19.48 20.92
C ILE A 52 -12.87 -18.94 22.35
N GLN A 53 -11.73 -18.39 22.76
CA GLN A 53 -11.55 -17.76 24.07
C GLN A 53 -11.76 -16.26 24.02
N GLY A 54 -11.56 -15.63 22.85
CA GLY A 54 -11.70 -14.18 22.74
C GLY A 54 -11.74 -13.64 21.32
N LEU A 55 -12.29 -12.43 21.20
CA LEU A 55 -12.30 -11.64 19.98
C LEU A 55 -11.81 -10.22 20.29
N ILE A 56 -10.67 -9.84 19.73
CA ILE A 56 -10.09 -8.50 19.88
C ILE A 56 -10.42 -7.68 18.64
N ILE A 57 -10.98 -6.48 18.84
CA ILE A 57 -11.22 -5.49 17.77
C ILE A 57 -10.55 -4.18 18.17
N ALA A 58 -9.48 -3.82 17.49
CA ALA A 58 -8.75 -2.58 17.73
C ALA A 58 -8.92 -1.61 16.55
N LYS A 59 -9.25 -0.34 16.84
CA LYS A 59 -9.22 0.74 15.83
C LYS A 59 -7.77 0.99 15.40
N THR A 60 -7.55 1.22 14.11
CA THR A 60 -6.22 1.53 13.58
C THR A 60 -6.14 2.97 13.09
N LYS A 61 -4.95 3.57 13.18
CA LYS A 61 -4.66 4.90 12.61
C LYS A 61 -4.56 4.88 11.07
N GLN A 62 -4.81 3.74 10.44
CA GLN A 62 -4.59 3.53 9.01
C GLN A 62 -5.49 4.40 8.14
N ARG A 63 -6.78 4.53 8.47
CA ARG A 63 -7.68 5.46 7.77
C ARG A 63 -7.11 6.87 7.76
N ARG A 64 -6.65 7.36 8.92
CA ARG A 64 -6.07 8.70 9.05
C ARG A 64 -4.89 8.88 8.10
N ASN A 65 -3.95 7.94 8.10
CA ASN A 65 -2.78 8.01 7.23
C ASN A 65 -3.17 7.96 5.74
N GLN A 66 -4.14 7.09 5.37
CA GLN A 66 -4.65 7.01 4.00
C GLN A 66 -5.35 8.30 3.56
N THR A 67 -6.16 8.88 4.45
CA THR A 67 -6.85 10.15 4.20
C THR A 67 -5.86 11.30 4.03
N ILE A 68 -4.86 11.42 4.90
CA ILE A 68 -3.80 12.44 4.78
C ILE A 68 -3.07 12.29 3.44
N LEU A 69 -2.67 11.07 3.09
CA LEU A 69 -1.94 10.82 1.85
C LEU A 69 -2.78 11.13 0.61
N LEU A 70 -4.04 10.67 0.56
CA LEU A 70 -4.95 10.99 -0.54
C LEU A 70 -5.22 12.49 -0.63
N LEU A 71 -5.35 13.18 0.50
CA LEU A 71 -5.55 14.63 0.54
C LEU A 71 -4.32 15.36 -0.01
N LEU A 72 -3.11 14.99 0.41
CA LEU A 72 -1.87 15.58 -0.10
C LEU A 72 -1.74 15.40 -1.61
N PHE A 73 -2.02 14.19 -2.13
CA PHE A 73 -2.02 13.96 -3.57
C PHE A 73 -3.09 14.77 -4.29
N THR A 74 -4.30 14.86 -3.73
CA THR A 74 -5.37 15.67 -4.32
C THR A 74 -4.97 17.14 -4.42
N LEU A 75 -4.42 17.70 -3.34
CA LEU A 75 -3.92 19.08 -3.32
C LEU A 75 -2.75 19.29 -4.28
N PHE A 76 -1.85 18.32 -4.38
CA PHE A 76 -0.72 18.35 -5.32
C PHE A 76 -1.21 18.43 -6.77
N PHE A 77 -2.11 17.54 -7.20
CA PHE A 77 -2.66 17.57 -8.55
C PHE A 77 -3.49 18.82 -8.82
N LEU A 78 -4.22 19.32 -7.82
CA LEU A 78 -4.99 20.56 -7.95
C LEU A 78 -4.06 21.78 -8.12
N GLY A 79 -2.96 21.84 -7.36
CA GLY A 79 -1.94 22.87 -7.50
C GLY A 79 -1.27 22.83 -8.87
N LEU A 80 -0.91 21.65 -9.36
CA LEU A 80 -0.37 21.50 -10.72
C LEU A 80 -1.40 21.92 -11.79
N ALA A 81 -2.67 21.55 -11.62
CA ALA A 81 -3.74 21.94 -12.55
C ALA A 81 -3.92 23.46 -12.62
N ALA A 82 -3.81 24.16 -11.48
CA ALA A 82 -3.91 25.62 -11.41
C ALA A 82 -2.75 26.33 -12.14
N LEU A 83 -1.57 25.70 -12.19
CA LEU A 83 -0.38 26.23 -12.85
C LEU A 83 -0.26 25.80 -14.32
N SER A 84 -1.16 24.93 -14.80
CA SER A 84 -1.14 24.39 -16.16
C SER A 84 -2.07 25.13 -17.13
N GLY A 85 -1.81 24.96 -18.44
CA GLY A 85 -2.67 25.40 -19.54
C GLY A 85 -4.01 24.65 -19.58
N GLU A 86 -4.85 24.92 -20.58
CA GLU A 86 -6.24 24.40 -20.63
C GLU A 86 -6.32 22.86 -20.63
N ILE A 87 -5.51 22.20 -21.45
CA ILE A 87 -5.54 20.74 -21.60
C ILE A 87 -4.99 20.05 -20.33
N GLY A 88 -3.91 20.57 -19.77
CA GLY A 88 -3.25 20.08 -18.57
C GLY A 88 -4.13 20.29 -17.35
N ARG A 89 -4.87 21.40 -17.31
CA ARG A 89 -5.87 21.66 -16.27
C ARG A 89 -7.00 20.64 -16.35
N MET A 90 -7.45 20.27 -17.55
CA MET A 90 -8.44 19.20 -17.74
C MET A 90 -7.89 17.85 -17.26
N ILE A 91 -6.69 17.46 -17.69
CA ILE A 91 -6.09 16.16 -17.33
C ILE A 91 -5.81 16.07 -15.83
N LEU A 92 -5.05 17.03 -15.28
CA LEU A 92 -4.66 17.05 -13.87
C LEU A 92 -5.87 17.30 -12.96
N GLY A 93 -6.81 18.15 -13.40
CA GLY A 93 -8.08 18.37 -12.73
C GLY A 93 -8.92 17.10 -12.66
N SER A 94 -9.02 16.33 -13.75
CA SER A 94 -9.72 15.04 -13.76
C SER A 94 -9.09 14.04 -12.78
N MET A 95 -7.75 14.01 -12.68
CA MET A 95 -7.03 13.17 -11.72
C MET A 95 -7.32 13.60 -10.27
N ALA A 96 -7.34 14.90 -10.00
CA ALA A 96 -7.69 15.43 -8.69
C ALA A 96 -9.14 15.05 -8.31
N VAL A 97 -10.09 15.17 -9.23
CA VAL A 97 -11.49 14.76 -9.02
C VAL A 97 -11.60 13.26 -8.72
N LEU A 98 -10.89 12.42 -9.46
CA LEU A 98 -10.84 10.98 -9.22
C LEU A 98 -10.32 10.66 -7.81
N LEU A 99 -9.24 11.30 -7.40
CA LEU A 99 -8.68 11.14 -6.05
C LEU A 99 -9.64 11.59 -4.96
N LEU A 100 -10.37 12.69 -5.19
CA LEU A 100 -11.40 13.22 -4.30
C LEU A 100 -12.59 12.24 -4.17
N LEU A 101 -12.96 11.57 -5.25
CA LEU A 101 -13.96 10.50 -5.24
C LEU A 101 -13.46 9.30 -4.41
N VAL A 102 -12.21 8.86 -4.61
CA VAL A 102 -11.58 7.78 -3.81
C VAL A 102 -11.52 8.17 -2.33
N LEU A 103 -11.17 9.42 -2.02
CA LEU A 103 -11.14 9.98 -0.67
C LEU A 103 -12.52 9.93 -0.03
N SER A 104 -13.55 10.37 -0.76
CA SER A 104 -14.96 10.32 -0.33
C SER A 104 -15.40 8.89 -0.03
N VAL A 105 -15.12 7.94 -0.93
CA VAL A 105 -15.43 6.52 -0.69
C VAL A 105 -14.70 5.98 0.54
N ASN A 106 -13.43 6.35 0.75
CA ASN A 106 -12.69 5.92 1.93
C ASN A 106 -13.26 6.54 3.23
N TRP A 107 -13.81 7.75 3.15
CA TRP A 107 -14.50 8.41 4.25
C TRP A 107 -15.80 7.68 4.61
N PHE A 108 -16.67 7.42 3.64
CA PHE A 108 -17.96 6.75 3.85
C PHE A 108 -17.82 5.28 4.30
N LYS A 109 -16.74 4.59 3.93
CA LYS A 109 -16.46 3.21 4.42
C LYS A 109 -16.17 3.13 5.92
N GLY A 110 -15.97 4.25 6.59
CA GLY A 110 -15.79 4.33 8.04
C GLY A 110 -14.39 3.91 8.54
N ALA A 111 -14.23 3.91 9.86
CA ALA A 111 -12.96 3.65 10.52
C ALA A 111 -12.36 2.28 10.19
N THR A 112 -11.04 2.23 10.05
CA THR A 112 -10.30 0.98 9.88
C THR A 112 -10.06 0.31 11.24
N CYS A 113 -10.10 -1.02 11.27
CA CYS A 113 -9.82 -1.80 12.45
C CYS A 113 -8.96 -3.03 12.12
N ARG A 114 -8.43 -3.67 13.16
CA ARG A 114 -7.85 -5.00 13.12
C ARG A 114 -8.68 -5.89 14.03
N ALA A 115 -9.17 -7.00 13.50
CA ALA A 115 -9.92 -8.01 14.23
C ALA A 115 -9.07 -9.27 14.38
N GLN A 116 -9.01 -9.83 15.58
CA GLN A 116 -8.27 -11.06 15.88
C GLN A 116 -9.11 -11.99 16.72
N ILE A 117 -9.07 -13.29 16.39
CA ILE A 117 -9.68 -14.35 17.18
C ILE A 117 -8.61 -15.04 18.01
N ILE A 118 -8.91 -15.30 19.27
CA ILE A 118 -8.03 -16.01 20.20
C ILE A 118 -8.64 -17.38 20.47
N THR A 119 -7.81 -18.39 20.30
CA THR A 119 -8.07 -19.78 20.71
C THR A 119 -6.99 -20.18 21.71
N ALA A 120 -7.21 -21.30 22.41
CA ALA A 120 -6.25 -21.82 23.38
C ALA A 120 -4.81 -21.93 22.86
N VAL A 121 -4.66 -22.20 21.55
CA VAL A 121 -3.35 -22.48 20.94
C VAL A 121 -2.79 -21.26 20.19
N GLN A 122 -3.64 -20.35 19.71
CA GLN A 122 -3.19 -19.31 18.78
C GLN A 122 -4.15 -18.12 18.66
N SER A 123 -3.57 -16.95 18.40
CA SER A 123 -4.27 -15.74 17.97
C SER A 123 -4.21 -15.61 16.44
N THR A 124 -5.31 -15.23 15.80
CA THR A 124 -5.35 -15.15 14.33
C THR A 124 -6.15 -13.96 13.82
N SER A 125 -5.52 -13.21 12.91
CA SER A 125 -6.13 -12.05 12.27
C SER A 125 -7.26 -12.45 11.31
N LEU A 126 -8.41 -11.82 11.49
CA LEU A 126 -9.60 -11.99 10.69
C LEU A 126 -9.63 -10.93 9.57
N PRO A 127 -10.18 -11.26 8.38
CA PRO A 127 -10.28 -10.33 7.25
C PRO A 127 -11.42 -9.31 7.43
N CYS A 128 -11.41 -8.59 8.54
CA CYS A 128 -12.36 -7.53 8.87
C CYS A 128 -11.61 -6.22 9.16
N ASN A 129 -11.31 -5.46 8.09
CA ASN A 129 -10.51 -4.23 8.19
C ASN A 129 -11.35 -2.98 8.46
N ARG A 130 -12.69 -3.10 8.50
CA ARG A 130 -13.61 -1.99 8.71
C ARG A 130 -14.38 -2.21 10.00
N PHE A 131 -14.39 -1.18 10.85
CA PHE A 131 -14.97 -1.25 12.18
C PHE A 131 -16.46 -1.63 12.18
N PRO A 132 -17.31 -1.09 11.28
CA PRO A 132 -18.72 -1.50 11.21
C PRO A 132 -18.90 -3.00 10.90
N VAL A 133 -18.04 -3.55 10.04
CA VAL A 133 -18.06 -4.98 9.70
C VAL A 133 -17.60 -5.83 10.89
N ALA A 134 -16.51 -5.42 11.54
CA ALA A 134 -16.01 -6.13 12.73
C ALA A 134 -17.02 -6.10 13.89
N LYS A 135 -17.78 -5.01 14.05
CA LYS A 135 -18.86 -4.92 15.05
C LYS A 135 -19.98 -5.93 14.76
N ARG A 136 -20.47 -6.00 13.51
CA ARG A 136 -21.48 -7.00 13.10
C ARG A 136 -20.97 -8.43 13.27
N LEU A 137 -19.70 -8.67 12.96
CA LEU A 137 -19.06 -9.97 13.18
C LEU A 137 -19.05 -10.33 14.67
N LYS A 138 -18.68 -9.39 15.55
CA LYS A 138 -18.73 -9.59 17.00
C LYS A 138 -20.12 -10.01 17.44
N GLU A 139 -21.14 -9.25 17.08
CA GLU A 139 -22.54 -9.53 17.44
C GLU A 139 -22.95 -10.94 16.99
N THR A 140 -22.64 -11.30 15.73
CA THR A 140 -22.95 -12.62 15.18
C THR A 140 -22.23 -13.75 15.93
N LEU A 141 -20.93 -13.58 16.19
CA LEU A 141 -20.13 -14.60 16.87
C LEU A 141 -20.50 -14.73 18.34
N THR A 142 -20.79 -13.64 19.04
CA THR A 142 -21.22 -13.67 20.44
C THR A 142 -22.46 -14.53 20.60
N THR A 143 -23.48 -14.35 19.74
CA THR A 143 -24.68 -15.19 19.78
C THR A 143 -24.37 -16.68 19.55
N SER A 144 -23.52 -17.00 18.57
CA SER A 144 -23.15 -18.39 18.29
C SER A 144 -22.30 -19.03 19.40
N ILE A 145 -21.37 -18.28 19.99
CA ILE A 145 -20.48 -18.76 21.06
C ILE A 145 -21.27 -18.98 22.34
N THR A 146 -22.13 -18.03 22.73
CA THR A 146 -22.98 -18.15 23.93
C THR A 146 -23.90 -19.36 23.86
N LYS A 147 -24.35 -19.75 22.67
CA LYS A 147 -25.16 -20.96 22.48
C LYS A 147 -24.41 -22.26 22.82
N VAL A 148 -23.08 -22.28 22.65
CA VAL A 148 -22.25 -23.48 22.87
C VAL A 148 -21.57 -23.45 24.24
N GLN A 149 -21.03 -22.29 24.64
CA GLN A 149 -20.27 -22.12 25.89
C GLN A 149 -21.13 -21.64 27.08
N GLY A 150 -22.38 -21.25 26.85
CA GLY A 150 -23.22 -20.58 27.85
C GLY A 150 -22.95 -19.08 27.95
N SER A 151 -23.70 -18.40 28.82
CA SER A 151 -23.48 -16.97 29.11
C SER A 151 -22.26 -16.79 30.01
N PHE A 152 -21.37 -15.89 29.65
CA PHE A 152 -20.29 -15.47 30.55
C PHE A 152 -20.88 -14.65 31.70
N ASP A 153 -20.51 -14.99 32.93
CA ASP A 153 -20.85 -14.20 34.10
C ASP A 153 -20.19 -12.80 34.00
N ALA A 154 -21.00 -11.76 34.10
CA ALA A 154 -20.56 -10.37 33.99
C ALA A 154 -19.56 -10.02 35.11
N ALA A 155 -19.74 -10.59 36.30
CA ALA A 155 -18.88 -10.34 37.45
C ALA A 155 -17.46 -10.90 37.23
N HIS A 156 -17.34 -12.06 36.57
CA HIS A 156 -16.04 -12.65 36.27
C HIS A 156 -15.30 -11.89 35.17
N SER A 157 -16.02 -11.43 34.15
CA SER A 157 -15.44 -10.68 33.03
C SER A 157 -14.99 -9.27 33.44
N GLU A 158 -15.71 -8.60 34.33
CA GLU A 158 -15.30 -7.29 34.87
C GLU A 158 -14.01 -7.37 35.71
N LYS A 159 -13.88 -8.40 36.55
CA LYS A 159 -12.63 -8.68 37.30
C LYS A 159 -11.46 -8.92 36.34
N LEU A 160 -11.68 -9.67 35.27
CA LEU A 160 -10.63 -10.00 34.29
C LEU A 160 -10.18 -8.75 33.50
N ILE A 161 -11.12 -7.90 33.09
CA ILE A 161 -10.83 -6.62 32.42
C ILE A 161 -10.01 -5.70 33.34
N THR A 162 -10.40 -5.58 34.60
CA THR A 162 -9.70 -4.74 35.59
C THR A 162 -8.27 -5.24 35.82
N THR A 163 -8.07 -6.55 35.91
CA THR A 163 -6.73 -7.16 36.02
C THR A 163 -5.89 -6.89 34.77
N LEU A 164 -6.45 -7.05 33.57
CA LEU A 164 -5.75 -6.77 32.31
C LEU A 164 -5.40 -5.29 32.15
N GLN A 165 -6.25 -4.38 32.61
CA GLN A 165 -5.98 -2.94 32.62
C GLN A 165 -4.81 -2.62 33.55
N LYS A 166 -4.81 -3.16 34.79
CA LYS A 166 -3.68 -2.99 35.72
C LYS A 166 -2.37 -3.51 35.15
N ILE A 167 -2.36 -4.72 34.57
CA ILE A 167 -1.17 -5.28 33.91
C ILE A 167 -0.71 -4.39 32.74
N SER A 168 -1.65 -3.83 31.98
CA SER A 168 -1.31 -2.92 30.88
C SER A 168 -0.73 -1.60 31.35
N GLU A 169 -1.23 -1.04 32.45
CA GLU A 169 -0.73 0.21 33.04
C GLU A 169 0.65 0.01 33.66
N GLU A 170 0.83 -1.09 34.38
CA GLU A 170 2.12 -1.50 34.94
C GLU A 170 3.16 -1.70 33.83
N LYS A 171 2.83 -2.46 32.77
CA LYS A 171 3.70 -2.60 31.59
C LYS A 171 3.99 -1.28 30.89
N LYS A 172 3.05 -0.33 30.87
CA LYS A 172 3.25 0.99 30.25
C LYS A 172 4.18 1.86 31.09
N ALA A 173 4.13 1.73 32.42
CA ALA A 173 5.07 2.37 33.33
C ALA A 173 6.48 1.76 33.21
N THR A 174 6.61 0.44 33.09
CA THR A 174 7.92 -0.23 32.91
C THR A 174 8.51 -0.02 31.51
N ALA A 175 7.67 0.06 30.46
CA ALA A 175 8.10 0.27 29.08
C ALA A 175 8.66 1.68 28.79
N SER A 176 8.53 2.62 29.74
CA SER A 176 9.22 3.91 29.69
C SER A 176 10.72 3.80 30.00
N SER A 177 11.19 2.67 30.53
CA SER A 177 12.59 2.45 30.93
C SER A 177 13.33 1.40 30.10
N SER A 178 12.65 0.46 29.43
CA SER A 178 13.31 -0.60 28.65
C SER A 178 12.86 -0.62 27.19
N ARG A 179 13.70 -0.05 26.32
CA ARG A 179 13.60 -0.13 24.87
C ARG A 179 14.20 -1.47 24.42
N LYS A 180 13.44 -2.22 23.61
CA LYS A 180 13.76 -3.51 22.97
C LYS A 180 13.71 -4.74 23.90
N GLY A 181 12.49 -5.21 24.15
CA GLY A 181 12.23 -6.56 24.65
C GLY A 181 11.28 -7.28 23.69
N ASP A 182 11.79 -8.32 23.08
CA ASP A 182 11.19 -9.21 22.10
C ASP A 182 9.86 -9.81 22.60
N SER A 183 8.73 -9.16 22.32
CA SER A 183 7.44 -9.82 22.40
C SER A 183 7.13 -10.36 21.02
N GLN A 184 7.39 -11.66 20.83
CA GLN A 184 6.90 -12.48 19.72
C GLN A 184 5.36 -12.47 19.71
N GLU A 185 4.80 -11.34 19.32
CA GLU A 185 3.45 -11.26 18.83
C GLU A 185 3.46 -12.02 17.51
N GLN A 186 3.02 -13.28 17.51
CA GLN A 186 2.66 -14.03 16.31
C GLN A 186 1.44 -13.37 15.62
N GLN A 187 1.58 -12.08 15.27
CA GLN A 187 0.71 -11.37 14.36
C GLN A 187 1.08 -11.86 12.96
N PHE A 188 0.29 -12.81 12.46
CA PHE A 188 0.31 -13.18 11.05
C PHE A 188 0.17 -11.92 10.19
N THR A 189 1.30 -11.51 9.62
CA THR A 189 1.43 -10.41 8.67
C THR A 189 0.62 -10.76 7.43
N LEU A 190 -0.02 -9.78 6.79
CA LEU A 190 -0.51 -9.96 5.42
C LEU A 190 0.68 -10.52 4.62
N PHE A 191 0.48 -11.66 3.95
CA PHE A 191 1.52 -12.30 3.15
C PHE A 191 2.20 -11.25 2.29
N PHE A 192 3.52 -11.12 2.48
CA PHE A 192 4.33 -10.22 1.68
C PHE A 192 4.19 -10.62 0.21
N ASP A 193 3.44 -9.84 -0.56
CA ASP A 193 3.33 -10.01 -2.00
C ASP A 193 4.41 -9.18 -2.69
N LYS A 194 5.52 -9.87 -2.98
CA LYS A 194 6.75 -9.34 -3.58
C LYS A 194 6.57 -8.80 -5.01
N ARG A 195 5.46 -9.13 -5.69
CA ARG A 195 5.25 -8.79 -7.11
C ARG A 195 5.35 -7.30 -7.39
N ALA A 196 4.77 -6.47 -6.51
CA ALA A 196 4.82 -5.01 -6.67
C ALA A 196 6.24 -4.45 -6.56
N HIS A 197 7.08 -5.04 -5.69
CA HIS A 197 8.48 -4.63 -5.54
C HIS A 197 9.29 -5.10 -6.76
N ILE A 198 9.13 -6.35 -7.19
CA ILE A 198 9.79 -6.89 -8.39
C ILE A 198 9.46 -6.03 -9.61
N LEU A 199 8.18 -5.72 -9.83
CA LEU A 199 7.75 -4.90 -10.96
C LEU A 199 8.36 -3.50 -10.91
N THR A 200 8.34 -2.85 -9.74
CA THR A 200 8.92 -1.51 -9.55
C THR A 200 10.42 -1.50 -9.87
N TYR A 201 11.20 -2.44 -9.32
CA TYR A 201 12.64 -2.49 -9.55
C TYR A 201 13.02 -2.95 -10.96
N THR A 202 12.17 -3.75 -11.61
CA THR A 202 12.35 -4.08 -13.03
C THR A 202 12.12 -2.85 -13.91
N LEU A 203 11.08 -2.06 -13.64
CA LEU A 203 10.81 -0.82 -14.36
C LEU A 203 11.93 0.21 -14.19
N PHE A 204 12.57 0.28 -13.01
CA PHE A 204 13.77 1.11 -12.84
C PHE A 204 14.90 0.69 -13.79
N LEU A 205 15.16 -0.60 -13.98
CA LEU A 205 16.19 -1.05 -14.93
C LEU A 205 15.83 -0.72 -16.39
N VAL A 206 14.56 -0.86 -16.75
CA VAL A 206 14.08 -0.47 -18.10
C VAL A 206 14.25 1.03 -18.30
N LEU A 207 13.87 1.85 -17.33
CA LEU A 207 14.07 3.30 -17.36
C LEU A 207 15.55 3.69 -17.42
N ALA A 208 16.43 2.97 -16.72
CA ALA A 208 17.87 3.18 -16.81
C ALA A 208 18.39 2.92 -18.23
N GLY A 209 17.95 1.81 -18.85
CA GLY A 209 18.30 1.47 -20.23
C GLY A 209 17.83 2.53 -21.23
N ILE A 210 16.57 2.96 -21.13
CA ILE A 210 16.02 4.03 -21.99
C ILE A 210 16.76 5.35 -21.76
N SER A 211 17.06 5.72 -20.51
CA SER A 211 17.83 6.93 -20.19
C SER A 211 19.24 6.88 -20.77
N ALA A 212 19.86 5.69 -20.83
CA ALA A 212 21.17 5.50 -21.42
C ALA A 212 21.13 5.65 -22.95
N VAL A 213 20.09 5.12 -23.61
CA VAL A 213 19.87 5.36 -25.05
C VAL A 213 19.64 6.84 -25.31
N SER A 214 18.84 7.51 -24.47
CA SER A 214 18.56 8.95 -24.57
C SER A 214 19.81 9.83 -24.44
N LEU A 215 20.93 9.33 -23.88
CA LEU A 215 22.20 10.07 -23.86
C LEU A 215 22.88 10.15 -25.23
N GLY A 216 22.67 9.14 -26.09
CA GLY A 216 23.24 9.09 -27.44
C GLY A 216 22.42 9.84 -28.49
N GLY A 217 21.20 10.21 -28.14
CA GLY A 217 20.27 10.95 -29.00
C GLY A 217 18.86 10.81 -28.45
N ARG A 218 18.10 11.91 -28.46
CA ARG A 218 16.73 11.90 -27.95
C ARG A 218 15.76 12.18 -29.07
N GLU A 219 15.01 11.14 -29.44
CA GLU A 219 13.87 11.27 -30.33
C GLU A 219 12.56 11.44 -29.54
N GLN A 220 11.55 12.01 -30.18
CA GLN A 220 10.24 12.26 -29.58
C GLN A 220 9.56 10.98 -29.06
N LEU A 221 9.70 9.87 -29.79
CA LEU A 221 9.16 8.57 -29.36
C LEU A 221 9.84 8.06 -28.09
N LEU A 222 11.16 8.24 -27.99
CA LEU A 222 11.94 7.82 -26.83
C LEU A 222 11.56 8.64 -25.60
N TYR A 223 11.42 9.97 -25.74
CA TYR A 223 10.93 10.83 -24.67
C TYR A 223 9.53 10.43 -24.19
N THR A 224 8.61 10.22 -25.12
CA THR A 224 7.22 9.84 -24.79
C THR A 224 7.17 8.50 -24.06
N THR A 225 7.96 7.52 -24.53
CA THR A 225 8.08 6.20 -23.90
C THR A 225 8.67 6.31 -22.49
N GLU A 226 9.73 7.11 -22.31
CA GLU A 226 10.34 7.39 -21.00
C GLU A 226 9.31 7.97 -20.03
N SER A 227 8.54 8.97 -20.45
CA SER A 227 7.51 9.61 -19.62
C SER A 227 6.38 8.66 -19.20
N ILE A 228 5.90 7.81 -20.11
CA ILE A 228 4.88 6.80 -19.81
C ILE A 228 5.41 5.80 -18.78
N LEU A 229 6.62 5.26 -19.00
CA LEU A 229 7.23 4.31 -18.08
C LEU A 229 7.54 4.92 -16.71
N PHE A 230 7.91 6.20 -16.68
CA PHE A 230 8.09 6.93 -15.44
C PHE A 230 6.78 7.02 -14.64
N GLY A 231 5.67 7.36 -15.31
CA GLY A 231 4.34 7.36 -14.72
C GLY A 231 3.91 5.98 -14.20
N LEU A 232 4.15 4.92 -14.96
CA LEU A 232 3.90 3.53 -14.54
C LEU A 232 4.72 3.16 -13.30
N THR A 233 6.00 3.53 -13.26
CA THR A 233 6.89 3.27 -12.12
C THR A 233 6.40 3.98 -10.85
N LEU A 234 5.88 5.21 -10.99
CA LEU A 234 5.27 5.95 -9.88
C LEU A 234 4.04 5.21 -9.31
N ILE A 235 3.19 4.65 -10.18
CA ILE A 235 2.04 3.87 -9.74
C ILE A 235 2.50 2.61 -9.00
N THR A 236 3.46 1.86 -9.55
CA THR A 236 3.91 0.60 -8.95
C THR A 236 4.62 0.82 -7.62
N ILE A 237 5.42 1.89 -7.48
CA ILE A 237 6.10 2.19 -6.22
C ILE A 237 5.12 2.61 -5.12
N ILE A 238 4.05 3.36 -5.47
CA ILE A 238 2.98 3.70 -4.52
C ILE A 238 2.29 2.42 -4.03
N VAL A 239 2.00 1.47 -4.94
CA VAL A 239 1.44 0.17 -4.58
C VAL A 239 2.40 -0.64 -3.71
N ALA A 240 3.71 -0.62 -4.02
CA ALA A 240 4.74 -1.27 -3.23
C ALA A 240 4.81 -0.69 -1.81
N LEU A 241 4.88 0.64 -1.66
CA LEU A 241 4.87 1.33 -0.36
C LEU A 241 3.59 1.09 0.43
N TYR A 242 2.43 1.14 -0.24
CA TYR A 242 1.15 0.83 0.39
C TYR A 242 1.15 -0.58 0.99
N ARG A 243 1.65 -1.56 0.23
CA ARG A 243 1.75 -2.95 0.69
C ARG A 243 2.79 -3.09 1.79
N GLN A 244 3.95 -2.46 1.63
CA GLN A 244 4.99 -2.41 2.63
C GLN A 244 4.50 -1.80 3.95
N SER A 245 3.58 -0.84 3.93
CA SER A 245 2.98 -0.31 5.16
C SER A 245 2.02 -1.30 5.86
N ARG A 246 1.53 -2.32 5.14
CA ARG A 246 0.58 -3.33 5.64
C ARG A 246 1.25 -4.63 6.07
N SER A 247 2.26 -5.07 5.35
CA SER A 247 3.15 -6.16 5.75
C SER A 247 4.19 -5.58 6.72
N LYS A 248 4.49 -6.18 7.88
CA LYS A 248 5.58 -5.69 8.77
C LYS A 248 6.97 -5.93 8.14
N ILE A 249 7.20 -5.50 6.89
CA ILE A 249 8.53 -5.55 6.26
C ILE A 249 9.35 -4.46 6.91
N THR A 250 10.32 -4.88 7.72
CA THR A 250 11.34 -4.01 8.28
C THR A 250 12.68 -4.34 7.62
N GLY A 251 13.63 -3.41 7.67
CA GLY A 251 14.98 -3.60 7.13
C GLY A 251 15.22 -2.96 5.77
N ILE A 252 16.24 -3.46 5.07
CA ILE A 252 16.86 -2.81 3.91
C ILE A 252 15.89 -2.59 2.75
N LEU A 253 15.04 -3.58 2.45
CA LEU A 253 14.05 -3.47 1.37
C LEU A 253 13.04 -2.33 1.62
N SER A 254 12.66 -2.13 2.88
CA SER A 254 11.75 -1.04 3.25
C SER A 254 12.39 0.32 3.02
N SER A 255 13.65 0.47 3.44
CA SER A 255 14.42 1.70 3.23
C SER A 255 14.65 1.99 1.75
N LEU A 256 15.03 0.97 0.96
CA LEU A 256 15.24 1.10 -0.48
C LEU A 256 13.99 1.59 -1.21
N THR A 257 12.82 1.07 -0.87
CA THR A 257 11.56 1.47 -1.53
C THR A 257 11.20 2.93 -1.22
N TRP A 258 11.47 3.41 0.00
CA TRP A 258 11.31 4.83 0.35
C TRP A 258 12.32 5.73 -0.37
N ILE A 259 13.59 5.34 -0.40
CA ILE A 259 14.65 6.06 -1.13
C ILE A 259 14.29 6.17 -2.61
N ALA A 260 13.86 5.07 -3.23
CA ALA A 260 13.41 5.04 -4.61
C ALA A 260 12.23 5.99 -4.87
N SER A 261 11.28 6.08 -3.94
CA SER A 261 10.15 7.02 -4.04
C SER A 261 10.60 8.47 -3.95
N ILE A 262 11.56 8.79 -3.07
CA ILE A 262 12.12 10.14 -2.94
C ILE A 262 12.86 10.52 -4.22
N ILE A 263 13.69 9.62 -4.77
CA ILE A 263 14.42 9.84 -6.02
C ILE A 263 13.45 10.08 -7.19
N LEU A 264 12.33 9.35 -7.28
CA LEU A 264 11.32 9.62 -8.29
C LEU A 264 10.70 11.02 -8.13
N VAL A 265 10.37 11.44 -6.91
CA VAL A 265 9.83 12.79 -6.66
C VAL A 265 10.84 13.86 -7.07
N ILE A 266 12.12 13.71 -6.72
CA ILE A 266 13.19 14.61 -7.16
C ILE A 266 13.28 14.62 -8.69
N GLY A 267 13.19 13.45 -9.34
CA GLY A 267 13.20 13.33 -10.79
C GLY A 267 12.04 14.07 -11.48
N ILE A 268 10.85 14.11 -10.86
CA ILE A 268 9.71 14.92 -11.35
C ILE A 268 10.04 16.41 -11.28
N VAL A 269 10.56 16.87 -10.15
CA VAL A 269 10.93 18.29 -9.96
C VAL A 269 12.01 18.71 -10.96
N LEU A 270 13.04 17.88 -11.18
CA LEU A 270 14.07 18.16 -12.16
C LEU A 270 13.54 18.15 -13.61
N ASN A 271 12.61 17.24 -13.94
CA ASN A 271 11.92 17.29 -15.24
C ASN A 271 11.14 18.60 -15.41
N PHE A 272 10.48 19.09 -14.37
CA PHE A 272 9.78 20.38 -14.43
C PHE A 272 10.78 21.54 -14.62
N GLY A 273 11.94 21.49 -13.98
CA GLY A 273 13.04 22.43 -14.21
C GLY A 273 13.52 22.45 -15.67
N LEU A 274 13.60 21.29 -16.32
CA LEU A 274 13.91 21.19 -17.75
C LEU A 274 12.85 21.92 -18.60
N ILE A 275 11.58 21.72 -18.28
CA ILE A 275 10.47 22.39 -18.98
C ILE A 275 10.58 23.91 -18.82
N ALA A 276 10.79 24.39 -17.59
CA ALA A 276 10.95 25.81 -17.32
C ALA A 276 12.16 26.41 -18.07
N ALA A 277 13.30 25.71 -18.10
CA ALA A 277 14.48 26.14 -18.84
C ALA A 277 14.25 26.17 -20.36
N ALA A 278 13.55 25.16 -20.90
CA ALA A 278 13.18 25.14 -22.32
C ALA A 278 12.23 26.29 -22.68
N MET A 279 11.28 26.62 -21.81
CA MET A 279 10.36 27.74 -22.01
C MET A 279 11.09 29.09 -22.03
N GLN A 280 12.13 29.27 -21.20
CA GLN A 280 12.95 30.51 -21.19
C GLN A 280 13.74 30.73 -22.48
N GLN A 281 14.04 29.67 -23.24
CA GLN A 281 14.76 29.80 -24.51
C GLN A 281 13.86 30.24 -25.68
N THR A 282 12.54 30.30 -25.46
CA THR A 282 11.60 30.67 -26.52
C THR A 282 10.94 32.01 -26.25
N ASN A 283 10.92 32.87 -27.25
CA ASN A 283 10.27 34.19 -27.15
C ASN A 283 8.72 34.10 -27.16
N ASP A 284 8.18 32.93 -27.51
CA ASP A 284 6.75 32.67 -27.73
C ASP A 284 6.09 31.87 -26.59
N ILE A 285 6.40 32.25 -25.34
CA ILE A 285 5.84 31.60 -24.14
C ILE A 285 4.29 31.50 -24.17
N PRO A 286 3.52 32.53 -24.57
CA PRO A 286 2.05 32.44 -24.60
C PRO A 286 1.54 31.39 -25.59
N ALA A 287 2.19 31.25 -26.74
CA ALA A 287 1.81 30.27 -27.76
C ALA A 287 2.14 28.83 -27.33
N MET A 288 3.18 28.64 -26.53
CA MET A 288 3.51 27.34 -25.93
C MET A 288 2.51 26.93 -24.84
N LEU A 289 2.14 27.84 -23.95
CA LEU A 289 1.23 27.55 -22.84
C LEU A 289 -0.16 27.13 -23.33
N ASN A 290 -0.56 27.63 -24.50
CA ASN A 290 -1.85 27.31 -25.12
C ASN A 290 -1.79 26.08 -26.05
N ASN A 291 -0.60 25.51 -26.30
CA ASN A 291 -0.44 24.37 -27.19
C ASN A 291 0.52 23.32 -26.60
N GLU A 292 -0.05 22.43 -25.78
CA GLU A 292 0.70 21.39 -25.07
C GLU A 292 1.40 20.41 -26.00
N TYR A 293 0.82 20.13 -27.17
CA TYR A 293 1.47 19.29 -28.17
C TYR A 293 2.76 19.94 -28.67
N LYS A 294 2.76 21.25 -28.90
CA LYS A 294 3.95 22.01 -29.31
C LYS A 294 5.02 22.01 -28.21
N LEU A 295 4.62 22.16 -26.94
CA LEU A 295 5.53 22.03 -25.80
C LEU A 295 6.14 20.61 -25.73
N TRP A 296 5.31 19.58 -25.88
CA TRP A 296 5.74 18.19 -25.86
C TRP A 296 6.71 17.85 -27.01
N MET A 297 6.42 18.34 -28.21
CA MET A 297 7.31 18.22 -29.37
C MET A 297 8.67 18.88 -29.11
N MET A 298 8.67 20.11 -28.58
CA MET A 298 9.93 20.81 -28.27
C MET A 298 10.75 20.09 -27.21
N LEU A 299 10.12 19.57 -26.15
CA LEU A 299 10.81 18.77 -25.13
C LEU A 299 11.43 17.48 -25.69
N GLY A 300 10.78 16.88 -26.68
CA GLY A 300 11.30 15.72 -27.42
C GLY A 300 12.44 16.06 -28.38
N GLN A 301 12.62 17.33 -28.75
CA GLN A 301 13.67 17.80 -29.65
C GLN A 301 14.92 18.29 -28.92
N VAL A 302 14.86 18.57 -27.61
CA VAL A 302 16.03 18.99 -26.82
C VAL A 302 17.05 17.85 -26.80
N GLN A 303 18.16 18.04 -27.51
CA GLN A 303 19.25 17.07 -27.51
C GLN A 303 20.09 17.18 -26.23
N PRO A 304 20.63 16.06 -25.72
CA PRO A 304 21.54 16.09 -24.59
C PRO A 304 22.80 16.93 -24.87
N GLU A 305 23.31 16.92 -26.09
CA GLU A 305 24.52 17.67 -26.47
C GLU A 305 24.39 19.18 -26.26
N ASP A 306 23.20 19.72 -26.51
CA ASP A 306 22.89 21.15 -26.39
C ASP A 306 22.67 21.60 -24.94
N SER A 307 22.45 20.66 -24.01
CA SER A 307 22.06 20.98 -22.63
C SER A 307 22.88 20.19 -21.60
N LEU A 308 23.79 20.88 -20.92
CA LEU A 308 24.51 20.32 -19.76
C LEU A 308 23.53 19.81 -18.69
N TYR A 309 22.45 20.55 -18.44
CA TYR A 309 21.41 20.17 -17.48
C TYR A 309 20.77 18.83 -17.84
N LEU A 310 20.38 18.65 -19.12
CA LEU A 310 19.77 17.41 -19.59
C LEU A 310 20.75 16.24 -19.50
N ARG A 311 22.04 16.43 -19.85
CA ARG A 311 23.09 15.39 -19.70
C ARG A 311 23.27 14.95 -18.25
N VAL A 312 23.39 15.90 -17.32
CA VAL A 312 23.52 15.59 -15.89
C VAL A 312 22.28 14.87 -15.38
N LEU A 313 21.09 15.30 -15.79
CA LEU A 313 19.82 14.67 -15.42
C LEU A 313 19.72 13.22 -15.93
N LEU A 314 20.02 12.97 -17.20
CA LEU A 314 19.98 11.63 -17.77
C LEU A 314 21.07 10.73 -17.17
N THR A 315 22.28 11.24 -16.98
CA THR A 315 23.39 10.47 -16.38
C THR A 315 23.07 10.07 -14.93
N SER A 316 22.57 11.00 -14.12
CA SER A 316 22.15 10.70 -12.75
C SER A 316 21.01 9.69 -12.70
N ARG A 317 20.04 9.74 -13.63
CA ARG A 317 19.00 8.71 -13.77
C ARG A 317 19.58 7.34 -14.07
N VAL A 318 20.46 7.23 -15.05
CA VAL A 318 21.10 5.95 -15.41
C VAL A 318 21.76 5.34 -14.17
N VAL A 319 22.57 6.11 -13.44
CA VAL A 319 23.26 5.64 -12.24
C VAL A 319 22.27 5.25 -11.14
N CYS A 320 21.36 6.16 -10.75
CA CYS A 320 20.44 5.92 -9.64
C CYS A 320 19.48 4.77 -9.93
N PHE A 321 18.88 4.70 -11.12
CA PHE A 321 17.90 3.68 -11.46
C PHE A 321 18.55 2.30 -11.65
N THR A 322 19.78 2.24 -12.16
CA THR A 322 20.54 0.98 -12.22
C THR A 322 20.82 0.45 -10.81
N LEU A 323 21.34 1.29 -9.92
CA LEU A 323 21.64 0.91 -8.54
C LEU A 323 20.37 0.47 -7.80
N LEU A 324 19.30 1.26 -7.87
CA LEU A 324 18.03 0.93 -7.23
C LEU A 324 17.39 -0.34 -7.81
N GLY A 325 17.44 -0.50 -9.13
CA GLY A 325 16.91 -1.67 -9.81
C GLY A 325 17.64 -2.96 -9.41
N ILE A 326 18.97 -2.96 -9.45
CA ILE A 326 19.79 -4.12 -9.08
C ILE A 326 19.62 -4.44 -7.59
N LEU A 327 19.87 -3.47 -6.70
CA LEU A 327 19.79 -3.69 -5.25
C LEU A 327 18.37 -4.09 -4.85
N GLY A 328 17.36 -3.40 -5.38
CA GLY A 328 15.96 -3.68 -5.10
C GLY A 328 15.56 -5.10 -5.49
N LEU A 329 15.97 -5.58 -6.66
CA LEU A 329 15.71 -6.97 -7.09
C LEU A 329 16.46 -7.99 -6.22
N LEU A 330 17.73 -7.74 -5.90
CA LEU A 330 18.54 -8.62 -5.03
C LEU A 330 17.90 -8.77 -3.64
N PHE A 331 17.53 -7.65 -3.00
CA PHE A 331 16.90 -7.70 -1.67
C PHE A 331 15.48 -8.25 -1.71
N THR A 332 14.74 -8.05 -2.81
CA THR A 332 13.42 -8.67 -2.99
C THR A 332 13.54 -10.20 -3.15
N ARG A 333 14.58 -10.70 -3.83
CA ARG A 333 14.89 -12.14 -3.91
C ARG A 333 15.36 -12.68 -2.56
N LYS A 334 16.26 -11.99 -1.85
CA LYS A 334 16.75 -12.43 -0.54
C LYS A 334 15.61 -12.54 0.48
N ALA A 335 14.70 -11.58 0.51
CA ALA A 335 13.51 -11.61 1.38
C ALA A 335 12.55 -12.77 1.07
N ASN A 336 12.71 -13.45 -0.07
CA ASN A 336 11.95 -14.64 -0.43
C ASN A 336 12.56 -15.92 0.14
N ASN A 337 13.89 -16.02 0.20
CA ASN A 337 14.60 -17.24 0.57
C ASN A 337 14.60 -17.47 2.09
N THR A 338 14.69 -16.41 2.89
CA THR A 338 14.58 -16.48 4.37
C THR A 338 13.24 -17.01 4.89
N LYS A 339 12.26 -17.28 4.02
CA LYS A 339 10.99 -17.93 4.37
C LYS A 339 10.89 -19.39 3.91
N ALA A 340 11.82 -19.88 3.10
CA ALA A 340 11.86 -21.28 2.72
C ALA A 340 12.53 -22.14 3.80
N ASP A 341 13.42 -21.53 4.59
CA ASP A 341 14.24 -22.20 5.60
C ASP A 341 13.67 -22.10 7.03
N ALA A 342 12.46 -21.55 7.20
CA ALA A 342 11.77 -21.35 8.49
C ALA A 342 10.34 -21.87 8.45
#